data_AF-A0A428YC20-F1
#
_entry.id   AF-A0A428YC20-F1
#
_cell.length_a   1.000
_cell.length_b   1.000
_cell.length_c   1.000
_cell.angle_alpha   90.00
_cell.angle_beta   90.00
_cell.angle_gamma   90.00
#
_symmetry.space_group_name_H-M   'P 1'
#
loop_
_entity.id
_entity.type
_entity.pdbx_description
1 polymer ?
#
loop_
_entity_poly.entity_id
_entity_poly.type
_entity_poly.pdbx_seq_one_letter_code
_entity_poly.pdbx_strand_id
1 'polypeptide(L)'
;MRIVTHQLAPMSALEKAFPWRSPRDPMNRVYEPFADANGLVHPRIVARADEVTATMLRHRTTLKAIARDPDDHRLPDTVTNEQLEAVWPVLEQSVAAEVRRLIRGQALKSPPVRIARVESEHVPQHEQVLVGQWGLYFAKWPPNRSASRRPSLLNGRILGLYMGAVLDDPDDLAYWEETYQRYPAYALGLGDGTRYASLMGAEGAANAAVFANTATKLVDKPRGRGQELAIDEQRVNAMFVEFVVRVPLPNGGFRAQTIGAVVAFENAFDEQVNPYGSVFVDYGETYLPNLNSHS
;
A
#
# COMPACT_ATOMS: atom_id res chain seq x y z
N MET A 1 14.84 -27.00 -5.08
CA MET A 1 13.96 -25.81 -5.16
C MET A 1 13.33 -25.64 -3.78
N ARG A 2 13.71 -24.60 -3.03
CA ARG A 2 13.21 -24.36 -1.67
C ARG A 2 11.86 -23.66 -1.80
N ILE A 3 10.78 -24.37 -1.54
CA ILE A 3 9.47 -23.78 -1.35
C ILE A 3 9.57 -22.84 -0.15
N VAL A 4 9.31 -21.55 -0.35
CA VAL A 4 9.35 -20.56 0.72
C VAL A 4 8.00 -20.58 1.44
N THR A 5 7.96 -21.20 2.62
CA THR A 5 6.75 -21.34 3.46
C THR A 5 6.58 -20.19 4.46
N HIS A 6 7.22 -19.04 4.24
CA HIS A 6 7.18 -17.96 5.22
C HIS A 6 5.79 -17.33 5.28
N GLN A 7 5.19 -17.33 6.47
CA GLN A 7 4.27 -16.26 6.84
C GLN A 7 5.08 -14.97 6.75
N LEU A 8 4.70 -14.07 5.85
CA LEU A 8 5.30 -12.75 5.74
C LEU A 8 5.47 -12.14 7.14
N ALA A 9 6.72 -11.87 7.50
CA ALA A 9 7.09 -11.36 8.80
C ALA A 9 7.63 -9.93 8.65
N PRO A 10 7.29 -9.01 9.58
CA PRO A 10 7.85 -7.68 9.60
C PRO A 10 9.37 -7.70 9.66
N MET A 11 10.01 -6.98 8.75
CA MET A 11 11.47 -6.84 8.72
C MET A 11 11.83 -5.36 8.70
N SER A 12 12.32 -4.85 9.83
CA SER A 12 12.65 -3.43 9.99
C SER A 12 13.68 -2.92 8.95
N ALA A 13 14.54 -3.80 8.43
CA ALA A 13 15.48 -3.47 7.37
C ALA A 13 14.80 -3.06 6.06
N LEU A 14 13.60 -3.59 5.78
CA LEU A 14 12.84 -3.30 4.56
C LEU A 14 12.11 -1.96 4.61
N GLU A 15 11.89 -1.36 5.79
CA GLU A 15 11.22 -0.04 5.92
C GLU A 15 12.03 1.14 5.33
N LYS A 16 13.31 0.93 5.06
CA LYS A 16 14.21 1.89 4.41
C LYS A 16 14.72 1.42 3.05
N ALA A 17 14.31 0.24 2.58
CA ALA A 17 14.76 -0.29 1.31
C ALA A 17 13.98 0.33 0.14
N PHE A 18 14.63 0.42 -1.01
CA PHE A 18 14.00 0.88 -2.24
C PHE A 18 12.88 -0.08 -2.68
N PRO A 19 11.67 0.41 -3.04
CA PRO A 19 10.44 -0.39 -3.03
C PRO A 19 10.31 -1.38 -4.20
N TRP A 20 10.97 -1.11 -5.33
CA TRP A 20 11.00 -2.02 -6.47
C TRP A 20 12.13 -3.03 -6.31
N ARG A 21 11.74 -4.27 -5.98
CA ARG A 21 12.67 -5.36 -5.67
C ARG A 21 12.86 -6.28 -6.87
N SER A 22 13.97 -7.04 -6.86
CA SER A 22 14.22 -8.06 -7.87
C SER A 22 13.29 -9.27 -7.66
N PRO A 23 12.70 -9.84 -8.72
CA PRO A 23 11.94 -11.11 -8.63
C PRO A 23 12.77 -12.30 -8.16
N ARG A 24 14.08 -12.30 -8.44
CA ARG A 24 14.96 -13.43 -8.15
C ARG A 24 15.55 -13.40 -6.74
N ASP A 25 15.68 -12.21 -6.15
CA ASP A 25 16.16 -12.02 -4.77
C ASP A 25 15.56 -10.73 -4.17
N PRO A 26 14.27 -10.75 -3.84
CA PRO A 26 13.55 -9.55 -3.41
C PRO A 26 14.05 -9.03 -2.06
N MET A 27 14.57 -9.92 -1.21
CA MET A 27 15.10 -9.57 0.11
C MET A 27 16.34 -8.70 0.00
N ASN A 28 17.27 -9.03 -0.89
CA ASN A 28 18.58 -8.38 -0.91
C ASN A 28 18.80 -7.48 -2.12
N ARG A 29 18.09 -7.71 -3.24
CA ARG A 29 18.36 -7.03 -4.51
C ARG A 29 17.22 -6.11 -4.97
N VAL A 30 17.63 -4.98 -5.53
CA VAL A 30 16.79 -4.01 -6.22
C VAL A 30 16.44 -4.51 -7.63
N TYR A 31 15.30 -4.07 -8.16
CA TYR A 31 14.91 -4.33 -9.55
C TYR A 31 15.97 -3.83 -10.54
N GLU A 32 16.29 -4.67 -11.53
CA GLU A 32 17.52 -4.60 -12.33
C GLU A 32 17.80 -3.24 -13.01
N PRO A 33 16.81 -2.53 -13.60
CA PRO A 33 17.02 -1.20 -14.18
C PRO A 33 17.58 -0.16 -13.20
N PHE A 34 17.39 -0.37 -11.89
CA PHE A 34 17.83 0.54 -10.84
C PHE A 34 19.02 -0.01 -10.03
N ALA A 35 19.46 -1.22 -10.32
CA ALA A 35 20.48 -1.92 -9.55
C ALA A 35 21.90 -1.64 -10.05
N ASP A 36 22.88 -1.70 -9.15
CA ASP A 36 24.29 -1.90 -9.51
C ASP A 36 24.65 -3.40 -9.59
N ALA A 37 25.92 -3.69 -9.85
CA ALA A 37 26.44 -5.05 -9.93
C ALA A 37 26.23 -5.87 -8.63
N ASN A 38 26.07 -5.22 -7.48
CA ASN A 38 25.83 -5.87 -6.19
C ASN A 38 24.33 -6.02 -5.88
N GLY A 39 23.44 -5.53 -6.74
CA GLY A 39 22.00 -5.52 -6.50
C GLY A 39 21.52 -4.37 -5.59
N LEU A 40 22.37 -3.38 -5.29
CA LEU A 40 21.98 -2.20 -4.53
C LEU A 40 21.49 -1.10 -5.47
N VAL A 41 20.88 -0.02 -4.94
CA VAL A 41 20.49 1.12 -5.78
C VAL A 41 21.74 1.74 -6.42
N HIS A 42 21.75 1.85 -7.74
CA HIS A 42 22.93 2.27 -8.48
C HIS A 42 23.42 3.67 -8.03
N PRO A 43 24.74 3.89 -7.76
CA PRO A 43 25.24 5.16 -7.21
C PRO A 43 24.88 6.42 -8.02
N ARG A 44 24.85 6.31 -9.36
CA ARG A 44 24.38 7.39 -10.24
C ARG A 44 22.91 7.77 -10.04
N ILE A 45 22.06 6.84 -9.63
CA ILE A 45 20.66 7.10 -9.28
C ILE A 45 20.61 7.82 -7.93
N VAL A 46 21.41 7.37 -6.95
CA VAL A 46 21.52 8.01 -5.63
C VAL A 46 21.94 9.48 -5.77
N ALA A 47 22.94 9.76 -6.61
CA ALA A 47 23.42 11.13 -6.88
C ALA A 47 22.35 12.02 -7.54
N ARG A 48 21.38 11.42 -8.23
CA ARG A 48 20.32 12.11 -8.99
C ARG A 48 18.95 11.98 -8.32
N ALA A 49 18.90 11.56 -7.05
CA ALA A 49 17.64 11.28 -6.36
C ALA A 49 16.68 12.49 -6.42
N ASP A 50 17.18 13.72 -6.30
CA ASP A 50 16.34 14.93 -6.34
C ASP A 50 15.62 15.18 -7.67
N GLU A 51 16.03 14.51 -8.76
CA GLU A 51 15.36 14.56 -10.06
C GLU A 51 14.10 13.67 -10.13
N VAL A 52 13.86 12.83 -9.11
CA VAL A 52 12.67 11.95 -9.06
C VAL A 52 11.40 12.79 -8.99
N THR A 53 10.42 12.49 -9.83
CA THR A 53 9.09 13.08 -9.79
C THR A 53 8.04 11.98 -9.74
N ALA A 54 6.85 12.27 -9.22
CA ALA A 54 5.71 11.38 -9.25
C ALA A 54 4.50 12.09 -9.84
N THR A 55 3.61 11.33 -10.46
CA THR A 55 2.33 11.81 -10.98
C THR A 55 1.26 10.79 -10.63
N MET A 56 0.16 11.26 -10.06
CA MET A 56 -0.97 10.41 -9.70
C MET A 56 -1.59 9.85 -10.97
N LEU A 57 -1.67 8.52 -11.05
CA LEU A 57 -2.09 7.81 -12.25
C LEU A 57 -3.60 7.54 -12.25
N ARG A 58 -4.12 7.00 -11.14
CA ARG A 58 -5.54 6.58 -11.00
C ARG A 58 -6.18 7.17 -9.74
N HIS A 59 -7.45 6.84 -9.51
CA HIS A 59 -8.26 7.16 -8.33
C HIS A 59 -8.71 8.61 -8.12
N ARG A 60 -8.30 9.58 -8.95
CA ARG A 60 -8.87 10.95 -8.87
C ARG A 60 -10.39 10.96 -8.96
N THR A 61 -10.96 10.18 -9.88
CA THR A 61 -12.43 10.08 -10.04
C THR A 61 -13.07 9.36 -8.85
N THR A 62 -12.47 8.26 -8.37
CA THR A 62 -12.95 7.52 -7.19
C THR A 62 -12.99 8.42 -5.96
N LEU A 63 -11.91 9.16 -5.68
CA LEU A 63 -11.83 10.07 -4.54
C LEU A 63 -12.84 11.21 -4.62
N LYS A 64 -13.09 11.74 -5.83
CA LYS A 64 -14.16 12.73 -6.05
C LYS A 64 -15.55 12.12 -5.89
N ALA A 65 -15.74 10.83 -6.17
CA ALA A 65 -17.01 10.15 -5.95
C ALA A 65 -17.27 9.97 -4.45
N ILE A 66 -16.26 9.53 -3.68
CA ILE A 66 -16.29 9.46 -2.22
C ILE A 66 -16.71 10.82 -1.62
N ALA A 67 -16.05 11.92 -2.01
CA ALA A 67 -16.40 13.25 -1.49
C ALA A 67 -17.79 13.76 -1.89
N ARG A 68 -18.43 13.17 -2.90
CA ARG A 68 -19.78 13.56 -3.34
C ARG A 68 -20.87 12.72 -2.69
N ASP A 69 -20.52 11.59 -2.09
CA ASP A 69 -21.45 10.68 -1.47
C ASP A 69 -21.63 11.07 0.02
N PRO A 70 -22.80 11.62 0.41
CA PRO A 70 -23.03 12.02 1.80
C PRO A 70 -23.08 10.83 2.77
N ASP A 71 -23.29 9.61 2.27
CA ASP A 71 -23.32 8.38 3.08
C ASP A 71 -21.94 7.72 3.19
N ASP A 72 -20.93 8.26 2.50
CA ASP A 72 -19.54 7.81 2.58
C ASP A 72 -18.76 8.63 3.61
N HIS A 73 -18.58 8.05 4.80
CA HIS A 73 -17.96 8.75 5.92
C HIS A 73 -16.43 8.82 5.85
N ARG A 74 -15.79 8.33 4.79
CA ARG A 74 -14.31 8.38 4.65
C ARG A 74 -13.80 9.82 4.66
N LEU A 75 -14.52 10.72 3.98
CA LEU A 75 -14.21 12.15 3.94
C LEU A 75 -15.30 12.94 4.68
N PRO A 76 -14.97 14.10 5.28
CA PRO A 76 -15.99 15.02 5.78
C PRO A 76 -16.91 15.48 4.65
N ASP A 77 -18.21 15.59 4.93
CA ASP A 77 -19.26 16.10 4.03
C ASP A 77 -18.99 17.51 3.49
N THR A 78 -18.13 18.27 4.17
CA THR A 78 -17.66 19.60 3.77
C THR A 78 -16.57 19.62 2.71
N VAL A 79 -15.98 18.47 2.35
CA VAL A 79 -14.88 18.40 1.38
C VAL A 79 -15.39 18.64 -0.05
N THR A 80 -14.80 19.61 -0.73
CA THR A 80 -15.13 19.92 -2.14
C THR A 80 -14.16 19.27 -3.13
N ASN A 81 -14.57 19.21 -4.40
CA ASN A 81 -13.71 18.76 -5.48
C ASN A 81 -12.51 19.70 -5.68
N GLU A 82 -12.67 21.02 -5.50
CA GLU A 82 -11.54 21.96 -5.60
C GLU A 82 -10.51 21.70 -4.49
N GLN A 83 -10.96 21.38 -3.28
CA GLN A 83 -10.07 21.02 -2.18
C GLN A 83 -9.29 19.74 -2.49
N LEU A 84 -9.96 18.70 -3.02
CA LEU A 84 -9.27 17.49 -3.47
C LEU A 84 -8.29 17.78 -4.61
N GLU A 85 -8.65 18.66 -5.55
CA GLU A 85 -7.76 19.06 -6.65
C GLU A 85 -6.50 19.78 -6.18
N ALA A 86 -6.59 20.59 -5.13
CA ALA A 86 -5.44 21.21 -4.51
C ALA A 86 -4.52 20.21 -3.81
N VAL A 87 -5.03 19.04 -3.42
CA VAL A 87 -4.26 17.98 -2.73
C VAL A 87 -3.41 17.15 -3.68
N TRP A 88 -3.82 16.93 -4.94
CA TRP A 88 -3.09 16.03 -5.86
C TRP A 88 -1.60 16.37 -6.01
N PRO A 89 -1.20 17.64 -6.27
CA PRO A 89 0.21 17.98 -6.39
C PRO A 89 0.99 17.77 -5.08
N VAL A 90 0.32 17.90 -3.93
CA VAL A 90 0.94 17.68 -2.60
C VAL A 90 1.19 16.20 -2.37
N LEU A 91 0.24 15.32 -2.72
CA LEU A 91 0.45 13.87 -2.67
C LEU A 91 1.56 13.41 -3.61
N GLU A 92 1.59 13.94 -4.85
CA GLU A 92 2.65 13.66 -5.82
C GLU A 92 4.03 14.03 -5.27
N GLN A 93 4.14 15.19 -4.61
CA GLN A 93 5.37 15.60 -3.93
C GLN A 93 5.72 14.68 -2.75
N SER A 94 4.75 14.25 -1.95
CA SER A 94 4.96 13.31 -0.84
C SER A 94 5.48 11.95 -1.33
N VAL A 95 4.93 11.42 -2.42
CA VAL A 95 5.40 10.17 -3.04
C VAL A 95 6.81 10.34 -3.59
N ALA A 96 7.07 11.41 -4.35
CA ALA A 96 8.41 11.68 -4.85
C ALA A 96 9.44 11.83 -3.73
N ALA A 97 9.10 12.55 -2.65
CA ALA A 97 9.96 12.71 -1.47
C ALA A 97 10.24 11.37 -0.77
N GLU A 98 9.25 10.49 -0.69
CA GLU A 98 9.43 9.17 -0.09
C GLU A 98 10.33 8.27 -0.96
N VAL A 99 10.13 8.25 -2.28
CA VAL A 99 11.04 7.52 -3.18
C VAL A 99 12.47 8.04 -3.06
N ARG A 100 12.65 9.37 -3.01
CA ARG A 100 13.96 10.01 -2.78
C ARG A 100 14.62 9.57 -1.48
N ARG A 101 13.85 9.44 -0.40
CA ARG A 101 14.34 8.93 0.90
C ARG A 101 14.82 7.49 0.77
N LEU A 102 14.04 6.63 0.11
CA LEU A 102 14.31 5.21 -0.05
C LEU A 102 15.48 4.92 -1.00
N ILE A 103 15.66 5.72 -2.07
CA ILE A 103 16.87 5.68 -2.93
C ILE A 103 18.13 5.89 -2.08
N ARG A 104 18.07 6.77 -1.09
CA ARG A 104 19.18 7.08 -0.18
C ARG A 104 19.29 6.12 1.00
N GLY A 105 18.41 5.13 1.12
CA GLY A 105 18.39 4.18 2.24
C GLY A 105 18.19 4.83 3.61
N GLN A 106 17.56 6.00 3.67
CA GLN A 106 17.42 6.77 4.91
C GLN A 106 16.25 6.25 5.72
N ALA A 107 16.42 5.96 7.01
CA ALA A 107 15.32 5.59 7.90
C ALA A 107 14.46 6.81 8.30
N LEU A 108 13.15 6.61 8.49
CA LEU A 108 12.29 7.63 9.10
C LEU A 108 12.59 7.76 10.59
N LYS A 109 12.77 9.00 11.07
CA LYS A 109 12.88 9.27 12.51
C LYS A 109 11.55 9.03 13.25
N SER A 110 10.43 9.15 12.55
CA SER A 110 9.09 8.99 13.12
C SER A 110 8.15 8.43 12.05
N PRO A 111 8.14 7.10 11.87
CA PRO A 111 7.19 6.45 10.96
C PRO A 111 5.75 6.85 11.30
N PRO A 112 4.87 7.06 10.31
CA PRO A 112 3.46 7.35 10.56
C PRO A 112 2.70 6.11 11.04
N VAL A 113 3.22 4.92 10.74
CA VAL A 113 2.61 3.61 11.02
C VAL A 113 3.60 2.67 11.71
N ARG A 114 3.05 1.62 12.33
CA ARG A 114 3.75 0.50 12.95
C ARG A 114 3.03 -0.79 12.60
N ILE A 115 3.77 -1.89 12.57
CA ILE A 115 3.19 -3.22 12.42
C ILE A 115 3.02 -3.83 13.80
N ALA A 116 1.86 -4.43 14.06
CA ALA A 116 1.58 -5.15 15.30
C ALA A 116 0.66 -6.33 15.06
N ARG A 117 0.51 -7.20 16.06
CA ARG A 117 -0.45 -8.29 15.98
C ARG A 117 -1.86 -7.76 16.16
N VAL A 118 -2.81 -8.34 15.43
CA VAL A 118 -4.24 -8.09 15.63
C VAL A 118 -4.69 -8.75 16.93
N GLU A 119 -5.37 -8.00 17.78
CA GLU A 119 -5.94 -8.45 19.05
C GLU A 119 -7.44 -8.66 18.89
N SER A 120 -8.05 -9.46 19.76
CA SER A 120 -9.47 -9.81 19.66
C SER A 120 -10.41 -8.61 19.67
N GLU A 121 -10.03 -7.55 20.38
CA GLU A 121 -10.80 -6.31 20.49
C GLU A 121 -10.68 -5.41 19.25
N HIS A 122 -9.66 -5.61 18.41
CA HIS A 122 -9.44 -4.82 17.20
C HIS A 122 -10.42 -5.15 16.06
N VAL A 123 -11.09 -6.30 16.13
CA VAL A 123 -11.90 -6.84 15.03
C VAL A 123 -13.24 -7.43 15.52
N PRO A 124 -14.30 -7.36 14.72
CA PRO A 124 -15.58 -8.01 15.01
C PRO A 124 -15.47 -9.54 15.00
N GLN A 125 -16.54 -10.21 15.46
CA GLN A 125 -16.58 -11.67 15.62
C GLN A 125 -16.29 -12.44 14.32
N HIS A 126 -16.79 -11.98 13.17
CA HIS A 126 -16.59 -12.65 11.88
C HIS A 126 -15.16 -12.50 11.34
N GLU A 127 -14.35 -11.60 11.91
CA GLU A 127 -12.96 -11.35 11.54
C GLU A 127 -11.95 -11.97 12.52
N GLN A 128 -12.39 -12.77 13.49
CA GLN A 128 -11.52 -13.33 14.54
C GLN A 128 -10.40 -14.24 13.99
N VAL A 129 -10.54 -14.73 12.75
CA VAL A 129 -9.45 -15.44 12.04
C VAL A 129 -8.19 -14.58 11.86
N LEU A 130 -8.32 -13.25 11.89
CA LEU A 130 -7.20 -12.31 11.82
C LEU A 130 -6.45 -12.17 13.15
N VAL A 131 -7.01 -12.61 14.28
CA VAL A 131 -6.36 -12.47 15.59
C VAL A 131 -5.03 -13.23 15.59
N GLY A 132 -3.99 -12.56 16.09
CA GLY A 132 -2.63 -13.07 16.05
C GLY A 132 -1.96 -12.99 14.67
N GLN A 133 -2.63 -12.53 13.62
CA GLN A 133 -1.98 -12.14 12.36
C GLN A 133 -1.38 -10.73 12.47
N TRP A 134 -0.58 -10.33 11.49
CA TRP A 134 -0.03 -8.97 11.43
C TRP A 134 -1.07 -7.99 10.89
N GLY A 135 -1.05 -6.77 11.42
CA GLY A 135 -1.87 -5.64 10.98
C GLY A 135 -1.06 -4.34 10.98
N LEU A 136 -1.52 -3.36 10.21
CA LEU A 136 -0.96 -2.02 10.16
C LEU A 136 -1.73 -1.07 11.07
N TYR A 137 -1.01 -0.30 11.88
CA TYR A 137 -1.58 0.64 12.85
C TYR A 137 -0.87 1.98 12.76
N PHE A 138 -1.54 3.07 13.12
CA PHE A 138 -0.85 4.35 13.33
C PHE A 138 0.20 4.22 14.45
N ALA A 139 1.38 4.79 14.21
CA ALA A 139 2.50 4.70 15.16
C ALA A 139 2.22 5.45 16.49
N LYS A 140 1.34 6.45 16.45
CA LYS A 140 0.88 7.21 17.61
C LYS A 140 -0.64 7.27 17.60
N TRP A 141 -1.27 6.63 18.59
CA TRP A 141 -2.71 6.56 18.76
C TRP A 141 -3.06 6.69 20.26
N PRO A 142 -4.14 7.40 20.66
CA PRO A 142 -5.09 8.17 19.82
C PRO A 142 -4.42 9.35 19.10
N PRO A 143 -5.06 9.91 18.06
CA PRO A 143 -4.46 10.95 17.24
C PRO A 143 -4.42 12.28 17.98
N ASN A 144 -3.42 12.45 18.87
CA ASN A 144 -3.18 13.69 19.62
C ASN A 144 -2.55 14.81 18.75
N ARG A 145 -2.85 14.81 17.44
CA ARG A 145 -2.40 15.81 16.47
C ARG A 145 -3.61 16.59 16.01
N SER A 146 -3.43 17.91 15.86
CA SER A 146 -4.40 18.74 15.15
C SER A 146 -4.74 18.14 13.79
N ALA A 147 -5.97 18.33 13.30
CA ALA A 147 -6.43 17.79 12.03
C ALA A 147 -5.43 18.08 10.87
N SER A 148 -4.86 19.29 10.84
CA SER A 148 -3.85 19.74 9.87
C SER A 148 -2.47 19.06 9.93
N ARG A 149 -2.21 18.21 10.94
CA ARG A 149 -0.92 17.51 11.14
C ARG A 149 -1.05 15.99 11.04
N ARG A 150 -2.25 15.48 10.80
CA ARG A 150 -2.52 14.06 10.62
C ARG A 150 -1.95 13.60 9.27
N PRO A 151 -1.39 12.37 9.18
CA PRO A 151 -0.96 11.83 7.90
C PRO A 151 -2.17 11.34 7.09
N SER A 152 -3.01 12.27 6.62
CA SER A 152 -4.25 12.01 5.89
C SER A 152 -4.20 12.50 4.45
N LEU A 153 -5.22 12.09 3.67
CA LEU A 153 -5.46 12.50 2.29
C LEU A 153 -5.50 14.02 2.18
N LEU A 154 -6.35 14.70 2.96
CA LEU A 154 -6.51 16.16 2.84
C LEU A 154 -5.24 16.95 3.21
N ASN A 155 -4.32 16.33 3.95
CA ASN A 155 -3.00 16.91 4.25
C ASN A 155 -1.92 16.53 3.22
N GLY A 156 -2.29 15.79 2.17
CA GLY A 156 -1.41 15.35 1.09
C GLY A 156 -0.30 14.41 1.58
N ARG A 157 -0.56 13.59 2.61
CA ARG A 157 0.44 12.71 3.22
C ARG A 157 0.14 11.24 2.96
N ILE A 158 1.20 10.48 2.73
CA ILE A 158 1.14 9.02 2.58
C ILE A 158 1.60 8.34 3.87
N LEU A 159 1.14 7.11 4.08
CA LEU A 159 1.58 6.24 5.18
C LEU A 159 2.81 5.40 4.81
N GLY A 160 2.98 5.10 3.52
CA GLY A 160 4.11 4.35 2.97
C GLY A 160 3.86 3.95 1.52
N LEU A 161 4.89 3.42 0.86
CA LEU A 161 4.81 2.86 -0.49
C LEU A 161 4.72 1.34 -0.43
N TYR A 162 3.93 0.71 -1.29
CA TYR A 162 3.87 -0.74 -1.42
C TYR A 162 5.19 -1.28 -1.96
N MET A 163 5.84 -2.17 -1.23
CA MET A 163 7.11 -2.80 -1.64
C MET A 163 6.85 -4.21 -2.16
N GLY A 164 7.55 -4.59 -3.22
CA GLY A 164 7.50 -5.94 -3.77
C GLY A 164 8.45 -6.14 -4.94
N ALA A 165 8.58 -7.39 -5.37
CA ALA A 165 9.22 -7.74 -6.63
C ALA A 165 8.42 -7.22 -7.82
N VAL A 166 9.09 -6.68 -8.83
CA VAL A 166 8.45 -6.24 -10.08
C VAL A 166 8.34 -7.41 -11.05
N LEU A 167 7.12 -7.89 -11.29
CA LEU A 167 6.79 -9.10 -12.07
C LEU A 167 6.26 -8.76 -13.47
N ASP A 168 6.88 -7.78 -14.13
CA ASP A 168 6.44 -7.30 -15.45
C ASP A 168 6.87 -8.24 -16.59
N ASP A 169 7.83 -9.14 -16.34
CA ASP A 169 8.34 -10.12 -17.31
C ASP A 169 7.67 -11.50 -17.09
N PRO A 170 7.19 -12.18 -18.14
CA PRO A 170 6.53 -13.48 -18.02
C PRO A 170 7.39 -14.57 -17.35
N ASP A 171 8.71 -14.58 -17.57
CA ASP A 171 9.60 -15.57 -16.97
C ASP A 171 9.83 -15.29 -15.48
N ASP A 172 9.79 -14.01 -15.07
CA ASP A 172 9.83 -13.62 -13.67
C ASP A 172 8.51 -13.93 -12.97
N LEU A 173 7.37 -13.75 -13.64
CA LEU A 173 6.05 -14.12 -13.13
C LEU A 173 5.94 -15.64 -12.93
N ALA A 174 6.25 -16.44 -13.95
CA ALA A 174 6.19 -17.90 -13.86
C ALA A 174 7.11 -18.43 -12.74
N TYR A 175 8.33 -17.89 -12.63
CA TYR A 175 9.22 -18.22 -11.51
C TYR A 175 8.61 -17.87 -10.16
N TRP A 176 7.96 -16.71 -10.04
CA TRP A 176 7.35 -16.25 -8.81
C TRP A 176 6.20 -17.17 -8.38
N GLU A 177 5.31 -17.52 -9.32
CA GLU A 177 4.20 -18.45 -9.14
C GLU A 177 4.69 -19.82 -8.64
N GLU A 178 5.77 -20.33 -9.21
CA GLU A 178 6.35 -21.61 -8.80
C GLU A 178 7.07 -21.53 -7.43
N THR A 179 7.60 -20.36 -7.07
CA THR A 179 8.44 -20.18 -5.87
C THR A 179 7.62 -19.93 -4.60
N TYR A 180 6.54 -19.13 -4.69
CA TYR A 180 5.80 -18.64 -3.53
C TYR A 180 4.40 -19.24 -3.45
N GLN A 181 4.20 -20.17 -2.51
CA GLN A 181 2.92 -20.87 -2.35
C GLN A 181 1.72 -19.97 -2.05
N ARG A 182 1.96 -18.79 -1.48
CA ARG A 182 0.89 -17.85 -1.12
C ARG A 182 0.56 -16.90 -2.26
N TYR A 183 1.28 -16.90 -3.36
CA TYR A 183 0.89 -16.10 -4.52
C TYR A 183 -0.52 -16.53 -4.99
N PRO A 184 -1.41 -15.59 -5.37
CA PRO A 184 -1.23 -14.14 -5.48
C PRO A 184 -1.71 -13.33 -4.26
N ALA A 185 -1.67 -13.89 -3.04
CA ALA A 185 -2.26 -13.26 -1.85
C ALA A 185 -1.66 -11.89 -1.50
N TYR A 186 -0.44 -11.59 -1.95
CA TYR A 186 0.23 -10.29 -1.76
C TYR A 186 0.71 -9.70 -3.08
N ALA A 187 0.08 -10.09 -4.18
CA ALA A 187 0.29 -9.47 -5.47
C ALA A 187 -0.59 -8.22 -5.59
N LEU A 188 0.00 -7.10 -6.01
CA LEU A 188 -0.71 -5.86 -6.28
C LEU A 188 -0.53 -5.50 -7.76
N GLY A 189 -1.62 -5.60 -8.52
CA GLY A 189 -1.69 -5.07 -9.87
C GLY A 189 -1.82 -3.55 -9.84
N LEU A 190 -0.95 -2.87 -10.58
CA LEU A 190 -0.89 -1.41 -10.70
C LEU A 190 -1.02 -1.01 -12.17
N GLY A 191 -1.59 0.16 -12.43
CA GLY A 191 -1.74 0.73 -13.75
C GLY A 191 -3.09 0.45 -14.40
N ASP A 192 -3.17 0.73 -15.70
CA ASP A 192 -4.40 0.66 -16.49
C ASP A 192 -4.41 -0.50 -17.50
N GLY A 193 -3.47 -1.45 -17.36
CA GLY A 193 -3.32 -2.57 -18.30
C GLY A 193 -2.72 -2.18 -19.66
N THR A 194 -2.30 -0.93 -19.85
CA THR A 194 -1.70 -0.47 -21.11
C THR A 194 -0.24 -0.06 -20.92
N ARG A 195 0.03 1.22 -20.67
CA ARG A 195 1.37 1.82 -20.74
C ARG A 195 2.16 1.73 -19.45
N TYR A 196 1.46 1.67 -18.32
CA TYR A 196 2.05 1.70 -16.97
C TYR A 196 1.58 0.52 -16.12
N ALA A 197 1.20 -0.57 -16.77
CA ALA A 197 0.87 -1.81 -16.10
C ALA A 197 2.10 -2.36 -15.39
N SER A 198 1.98 -2.68 -14.11
CA SER A 198 3.01 -3.38 -13.37
C SER A 198 2.37 -4.29 -12.34
N LEU A 199 2.94 -5.48 -12.15
CA LEU A 199 2.52 -6.40 -11.10
C LEU A 199 3.60 -6.44 -10.03
N MET A 200 3.24 -6.18 -8.79
CA MET A 200 4.17 -6.22 -7.66
C MET A 200 3.85 -7.36 -6.71
N GLY A 201 4.75 -8.32 -6.55
CA GLY A 201 4.60 -9.45 -5.60
C GLY A 201 5.36 -9.19 -4.31
N ALA A 202 4.67 -9.13 -3.17
CA ALA A 202 5.31 -8.90 -1.87
C ALA A 202 5.62 -10.18 -1.08
N GLU A 203 5.28 -11.36 -1.60
CA GLU A 203 5.47 -12.66 -0.92
C GLU A 203 6.92 -12.90 -0.47
N GLY A 204 7.90 -12.41 -1.25
CA GLY A 204 9.32 -12.58 -0.96
C GLY A 204 9.97 -11.45 -0.15
N ALA A 205 9.39 -10.25 -0.13
CA ALA A 205 9.88 -9.11 0.66
C ALA A 205 8.78 -8.05 0.80
N ALA A 206 8.50 -7.63 2.04
CA ALA A 206 7.45 -6.67 2.35
C ALA A 206 7.90 -5.63 3.37
N ASN A 207 7.36 -4.42 3.22
CA ASN A 207 7.39 -3.39 4.25
C ASN A 207 6.01 -3.25 4.92
N ALA A 208 5.87 -2.27 5.80
CA ALA A 208 4.65 -2.02 6.56
C ALA A 208 3.37 -1.92 5.72
N ALA A 209 3.44 -1.38 4.50
CA ALA A 209 2.26 -1.18 3.65
C ALA A 209 1.52 -2.48 3.32
N VAL A 210 2.23 -3.60 3.24
CA VAL A 210 1.67 -4.93 2.88
C VAL A 210 0.82 -5.52 4.01
N PHE A 211 0.99 -5.06 5.25
CA PHE A 211 0.28 -5.57 6.43
C PHE A 211 -1.03 -4.81 6.73
N ALA A 212 -1.44 -3.88 5.87
CA ALA A 212 -2.72 -3.18 6.02
C ALA A 212 -3.87 -4.11 5.63
N ASN A 213 -4.67 -4.59 6.57
CA ASN A 213 -5.76 -5.51 6.28
C ASN A 213 -6.97 -4.82 5.62
N THR A 214 -7.90 -5.60 5.08
CA THR A 214 -9.23 -5.10 4.67
C THR A 214 -10.26 -5.38 5.75
N ALA A 215 -11.10 -4.38 6.03
CA ALA A 215 -12.28 -4.55 6.87
C ALA A 215 -13.41 -5.20 6.06
N THR A 216 -14.10 -6.14 6.68
CA THR A 216 -15.18 -6.92 6.08
C THR A 216 -16.46 -6.83 6.92
N LYS A 217 -17.58 -7.13 6.29
CA LYS A 217 -18.89 -7.30 6.93
C LYS A 217 -19.56 -8.53 6.36
N LEU A 218 -20.50 -9.08 7.11
CA LEU A 218 -21.39 -10.12 6.62
C LEU A 218 -22.59 -9.47 5.94
N VAL A 219 -22.88 -9.90 4.71
CA VAL A 219 -24.07 -9.52 3.96
C VAL A 219 -24.90 -10.75 3.62
N ASP A 220 -26.21 -10.59 3.51
CA ASP A 220 -27.09 -11.69 3.14
C ASP A 220 -26.93 -12.04 1.65
N LYS A 221 -26.69 -13.32 1.36
CA LYS A 221 -26.68 -13.81 -0.01
C LYS A 221 -28.06 -13.64 -0.64
N PRO A 222 -28.13 -13.36 -1.96
CA PRO A 222 -29.38 -13.35 -2.68
C PRO A 222 -30.18 -14.63 -2.46
N ARG A 223 -31.49 -14.49 -2.27
CA ARG A 223 -32.45 -15.59 -2.07
C ARG A 223 -32.23 -16.40 -0.80
N GLY A 224 -31.74 -15.78 0.27
CA GLY A 224 -31.70 -16.37 1.62
C GLY A 224 -30.74 -17.55 1.76
N ARG A 225 -29.64 -17.56 0.98
CA ARG A 225 -28.66 -18.65 0.96
C ARG A 225 -27.59 -18.54 2.07
N GLY A 226 -27.90 -17.89 3.18
CA GLY A 226 -26.95 -17.56 4.25
C GLY A 226 -26.23 -16.24 4.01
N GLN A 227 -25.09 -16.05 4.68
CA GLN A 227 -24.29 -14.82 4.62
C GLN A 227 -22.99 -15.04 3.82
N GLU A 228 -22.42 -13.95 3.32
CA GLU A 228 -21.06 -13.89 2.76
C GLU A 228 -20.29 -12.67 3.24
N LEU A 229 -18.97 -12.75 3.18
CA LEU A 229 -18.10 -11.61 3.41
C LEU A 229 -18.19 -10.64 2.23
N ALA A 230 -18.42 -9.37 2.55
CA ALA A 230 -18.26 -8.24 1.66
C ALA A 230 -17.30 -7.23 2.32
N ILE A 231 -16.77 -6.30 1.53
CA ILE A 231 -15.93 -5.21 2.04
C ILE A 231 -16.80 -4.28 2.89
N ASP A 232 -16.29 -3.91 4.06
CA ASP A 232 -16.93 -2.92 4.92
C ASP A 232 -16.40 -1.52 4.61
N GLU A 233 -16.97 -0.91 3.57
CA GLU A 233 -16.63 0.45 3.11
C GLU A 233 -16.67 1.50 4.23
N GLN A 234 -17.47 1.30 5.28
CA GLN A 234 -17.59 2.23 6.41
C GLN A 234 -16.40 2.12 7.37
N ARG A 235 -15.77 0.94 7.47
CA ARG A 235 -14.56 0.71 8.27
C ARG A 235 -13.27 0.85 7.46
N VAL A 236 -13.33 0.75 6.13
CA VAL A 236 -12.21 1.12 5.25
C VAL A 236 -11.86 2.58 5.50
N ASN A 237 -10.59 2.83 5.80
CA ASN A 237 -10.10 4.14 6.21
C ASN A 237 -8.79 4.54 5.54
N ALA A 238 -8.33 3.74 4.58
CA ALA A 238 -7.22 4.05 3.71
C ALA A 238 -7.42 3.41 2.34
N MET A 239 -6.62 3.82 1.37
CA MET A 239 -6.58 3.19 0.05
C MET A 239 -5.17 3.17 -0.52
N PHE A 240 -4.92 2.23 -1.45
CA PHE A 240 -3.77 2.32 -2.33
C PHE A 240 -4.07 3.31 -3.46
N VAL A 241 -3.34 4.42 -3.49
CA VAL A 241 -3.36 5.36 -4.61
C VAL A 241 -2.17 5.07 -5.52
N GLU A 242 -2.45 4.89 -6.81
CA GLU A 242 -1.44 4.59 -7.81
C GLU A 242 -0.76 5.85 -8.37
N PHE A 243 0.56 5.79 -8.49
CA PHE A 243 1.40 6.83 -9.07
C PHE A 243 2.34 6.24 -10.12
N VAL A 244 2.66 7.03 -11.14
CA VAL A 244 3.84 6.79 -11.98
C VAL A 244 4.97 7.66 -11.45
N VAL A 245 6.10 7.04 -11.16
CA VAL A 245 7.31 7.70 -10.69
C VAL A 245 8.33 7.71 -11.82
N ARG A 246 8.88 8.88 -12.12
CA ARG A 246 9.98 9.04 -13.05
C ARG A 246 11.29 9.00 -12.28
N VAL A 247 12.05 7.92 -12.45
CA VAL A 247 13.30 7.64 -11.73
C VAL A 247 14.48 7.79 -12.72
N PRO A 248 15.57 8.50 -12.35
CA PRO A 248 16.75 8.59 -13.20
C PRO A 248 17.41 7.22 -13.36
N LEU A 249 18.02 7.00 -14.53
CA LEU A 249 18.77 5.78 -14.84
C LEU A 249 20.29 6.05 -14.88
N PRO A 250 21.14 5.02 -14.71
CA PRO A 250 22.59 5.14 -14.75
C PRO A 250 23.15 5.65 -16.09
N ASN A 251 22.40 5.46 -17.19
CA ASN A 251 22.74 5.88 -18.54
C ASN A 251 22.37 7.35 -18.84
N GLY A 252 21.88 8.11 -17.86
CA GLY A 252 21.45 9.50 -18.04
C GLY A 252 19.95 9.68 -18.33
N GLY A 253 19.27 8.62 -18.78
CA GLY A 253 17.84 8.63 -19.05
C GLY A 253 16.96 8.58 -17.80
N PHE A 254 15.67 8.30 -18.01
CA PHE A 254 14.68 8.09 -16.96
C PHE A 254 13.80 6.89 -17.29
N ARG A 255 13.34 6.20 -16.25
CA ARG A 255 12.30 5.17 -16.34
C ARG A 255 11.06 5.65 -15.60
N ALA A 256 9.91 5.48 -16.23
CA ALA A 256 8.62 5.56 -15.54
C ALA A 256 8.33 4.21 -14.89
N GLN A 257 8.04 4.19 -13.60
CA GLN A 257 7.70 2.98 -12.86
C GLN A 257 6.50 3.25 -11.95
N THR A 258 5.52 2.35 -11.97
CA THR A 258 4.30 2.49 -11.18
C THR A 258 4.55 2.06 -9.72
N ILE A 259 3.87 2.71 -8.78
CA ILE A 259 3.92 2.39 -7.35
C ILE A 259 2.55 2.65 -6.71
N GLY A 260 2.15 1.82 -5.76
CA GLY A 260 1.02 2.08 -4.88
C GLY A 260 1.49 2.80 -3.61
N ALA A 261 0.77 3.83 -3.18
CA ALA A 261 0.98 4.49 -1.89
C ALA A 261 -0.24 4.31 -1.00
N VAL A 262 -0.05 3.93 0.27
CA VAL A 262 -1.15 3.89 1.24
C VAL A 262 -1.47 5.32 1.67
N VAL A 263 -2.72 5.75 1.48
CA VAL A 263 -3.20 7.07 1.87
C VAL A 263 -4.40 6.89 2.80
N ALA A 264 -4.32 7.44 4.01
CA ALA A 264 -5.41 7.39 4.97
C ALA A 264 -6.44 8.49 4.70
N PHE A 265 -7.71 8.15 4.85
CA PHE A 265 -8.83 9.07 4.89
C PHE A 265 -8.96 9.72 6.27
N GLU A 266 -9.88 10.67 6.39
CA GLU A 266 -10.11 11.43 7.61
C GLU A 266 -10.80 10.60 8.70
N ASN A 267 -11.68 9.65 8.32
CA ASN A 267 -12.29 8.69 9.25
C ASN A 267 -11.27 7.77 9.94
N ALA A 268 -10.05 7.63 9.39
CA ALA A 268 -8.97 6.88 10.04
C ALA A 268 -8.59 7.45 11.40
N PHE A 269 -8.95 8.70 11.67
CA PHE A 269 -8.66 9.44 12.89
C PHE A 269 -9.90 9.72 13.75
N ASP A 270 -11.04 9.10 13.42
CA ASP A 270 -12.22 9.09 14.26
C ASP A 270 -12.08 8.00 15.33
N GLU A 271 -12.05 8.39 16.60
CA GLU A 271 -11.87 7.46 17.72
C GLU A 271 -13.11 6.60 18.00
N GLN A 272 -14.29 7.00 17.52
CA GLN A 272 -15.50 6.19 17.65
C GLN A 272 -15.53 5.06 16.62
N VAL A 273 -15.10 5.35 15.39
CA VAL A 273 -15.11 4.39 14.27
C VAL A 273 -13.83 3.54 14.24
N ASN A 274 -12.69 4.11 14.62
CA ASN A 274 -11.38 3.45 14.61
C ASN A 274 -10.66 3.54 15.96
N PRO A 275 -11.24 3.01 17.07
CA PRO A 275 -10.72 3.22 18.43
C PRO A 275 -9.29 2.73 18.68
N TYR A 276 -8.74 1.87 17.82
CA TYR A 276 -7.41 1.27 17.96
C TYR A 276 -6.38 1.81 16.96
N GLY A 277 -6.77 2.73 16.08
CA GLY A 277 -5.88 3.30 15.08
C GLY A 277 -5.40 2.28 14.04
N SER A 278 -6.24 1.29 13.72
CA SER A 278 -6.00 0.32 12.66
C SER A 278 -6.05 1.03 11.30
N VAL A 279 -5.21 0.58 10.36
CA VAL A 279 -5.26 1.03 8.97
C VAL A 279 -5.90 -0.07 8.14
N PHE A 280 -7.11 0.20 7.65
CA PHE A 280 -7.87 -0.71 6.82
C PHE A 280 -7.95 -0.18 5.39
N VAL A 281 -7.44 -0.96 4.44
CA VAL A 281 -7.47 -0.62 3.01
C VAL A 281 -8.56 -1.41 2.30
N ASP A 282 -9.07 -0.85 1.22
CA ASP A 282 -9.87 -1.62 0.26
C ASP A 282 -8.92 -2.35 -0.72
N TYR A 283 -8.96 -3.69 -0.70
CA TYR A 283 -8.24 -4.53 -1.67
C TYR A 283 -8.98 -4.67 -3.00
N GLY A 284 -10.27 -4.31 -3.06
CA GLY A 284 -11.18 -4.55 -4.18
C GLY A 284 -11.84 -5.93 -4.12
N GLU A 285 -13.02 -6.04 -4.72
CA GLU A 285 -13.88 -7.24 -4.65
C GLU A 285 -13.20 -8.50 -5.20
N THR A 286 -12.22 -8.36 -6.10
CA THR A 286 -11.45 -9.47 -6.67
C THR A 286 -10.66 -10.27 -5.63
N TYR A 287 -10.43 -9.71 -4.43
CA TYR A 287 -9.70 -10.38 -3.35
C TYR A 287 -10.63 -11.02 -2.30
N LEU A 288 -11.95 -10.78 -2.35
CA LEU A 288 -12.92 -11.40 -1.44
C LEU A 288 -12.89 -12.95 -1.47
N PRO A 289 -12.72 -13.63 -2.62
CA PRO A 289 -12.58 -15.09 -2.65
C PRO A 289 -11.40 -15.63 -1.81
N ASN A 290 -10.32 -14.85 -1.67
CA ASN A 290 -9.15 -15.23 -0.87
C ASN A 290 -9.43 -15.14 0.64
N LEU A 291 -10.44 -14.36 1.06
CA LEU A 291 -10.88 -14.27 2.45
C LEU A 291 -11.88 -15.39 2.80
N ASN A 292 -12.70 -15.81 1.83
CA ASN A 292 -13.70 -16.87 2.00
C ASN A 292 -13.10 -18.29 2.02
N SER A 293 -11.84 -18.48 1.60
CA SER A 293 -11.16 -19.79 1.56
C SER A 293 -10.40 -20.14 2.84
N HIS A 294 -10.41 -19.23 3.84
CA HIS A 294 -9.77 -19.41 5.14
C HIS A 294 -10.75 -19.37 6.32
N SER A 295 -12.06 -19.33 6.05
CA SER A 295 -13.15 -19.42 7.02
C SER A 295 -13.72 -20.83 7.15
#